data_AF-A0A5N9HZ98-F1
#
_entry.id   AF-A0A5N9HZ98-F1
#
_cell.length_a   1.000
_cell.length_b   1.000
_cell.length_c   1.000
_cell.angle_alpha   90.00
_cell.angle_beta   90.00
_cell.angle_gamma   90.00
#
_symmetry.space_group_name_H-M   'P 1'
#
loop_
_entity.id
_entity.type
_entity.pdbx_description
1 polymer ?
#
loop_
_entity_poly.entity_id
_entity_poly.type
_entity_poly.pdbx_seq_one_letter_code
_entity_poly.pdbx_strand_id
1 'polypeptide(L)' 'MPSTNYDIVIIGAGIIGLATGMKLLEQFPKINLAILEKDSK' A
#
# COMPACT_ATOMS: atom_id res chain seq x y z
N MET A 1 -19.13 -7.89 6.20
CA MET A 1 -17.94 -7.55 5.40
C MET A 1 -16.73 -8.05 6.18
N PRO A 2 -15.85 -8.89 5.62
CA PRO A 2 -14.61 -9.24 6.32
C PRO A 2 -13.80 -7.96 6.53
N SER A 3 -13.42 -7.69 7.77
CA SER A 3 -12.58 -6.55 8.14
C SER A 3 -11.15 -6.83 7.71
N THR A 4 -10.75 -6.36 6.53
CA THR A 4 -9.33 -6.39 6.14
C THR A 4 -8.62 -5.25 6.86
N ASN A 5 -7.93 -5.58 7.95
CA ASN A 5 -7.13 -4.60 8.68
C ASN A 5 -5.80 -4.40 7.95
N TYR A 6 -5.52 -3.16 7.57
CA TYR A 6 -4.22 -2.74 7.05
C TYR A 6 -3.57 -1.80 8.06
N ASP A 7 -2.27 -1.97 8.28
CA ASP A 7 -1.49 -1.08 9.12
C ASP A 7 -1.21 0.24 8.37
N ILE A 8 -1.03 0.15 7.04
CA ILE A 8 -0.75 1.29 6.16
C ILE A 8 -1.55 1.14 4.86
N VAL A 9 -2.12 2.25 4.39
CA VAL A 9 -2.73 2.36 3.06
C VAL A 9 -2.08 3.50 2.29
N ILE A 10 -1.53 3.22 1.11
CA ILE A 10 -0.99 4.21 0.18
C ILE A 10 -2.06 4.54 -0.86
N ILE A 11 -2.34 5.83 -1.08
CA ILE A 11 -3.24 6.30 -2.15
C ILE A 11 -2.38 6.76 -3.34
N GLY A 12 -2.56 6.10 -4.48
CA GLY A 12 -1.81 6.29 -5.72
C GLY A 12 -0.74 5.20 -5.93
N ALA A 13 -0.84 4.48 -7.05
CA ALA A 13 0.11 3.46 -7.51
C ALA A 13 1.05 3.99 -8.61
N GLY A 14 1.29 5.30 -8.66
CA GLY A 14 2.39 5.88 -9.43
C GLY A 14 3.76 5.41 -8.91
N ILE A 15 4.82 5.74 -9.64
CA ILE A 15 6.18 5.26 -9.34
C ILE A 15 6.61 5.55 -7.89
N ILE A 16 6.21 6.71 -7.35
CA ILE A 16 6.52 7.09 -5.98
C ILE A 16 5.75 6.22 -4.98
N GLY A 17 4.45 6.01 -5.19
CA GLY A 17 3.62 5.18 -4.30
C GLY A 17 4.12 3.74 -4.20
N LEU A 18 4.52 3.17 -5.34
CA LEU A 18 5.13 1.84 -5.38
C LEU A 18 6.49 1.79 -4.68
N ALA A 19 7.38 2.75 -4.96
CA ALA A 19 8.69 2.81 -4.32
C ALA A 19 8.58 3.00 -2.79
N THR A 20 7.63 3.81 -2.33
CA THR A 20 7.32 3.98 -0.91
C THR A 20 6.84 2.69 -0.28
N GLY A 21 5.90 1.98 -0.92
CA GLY A 21 5.40 0.68 -0.44
C GLY A 21 6.52 -0.36 -0.34
N MET A 22 7.38 -0.44 -1.36
CA MET A 22 8.55 -1.33 -1.36
C MET A 22 9.49 -1.01 -0.19
N LYS A 23 9.87 0.26 0.00
CA LYS A 23 10.79 0.65 1.08
C LYS A 23 10.21 0.38 2.48
N LEU A 24 8.89 0.56 2.64
CA LEU A 24 8.20 0.25 3.89
C LEU A 24 8.21 -1.25 4.18
N LEU A 25 7.98 -2.10 3.17
CA LEU A 25 8.03 -3.56 3.34
C LEU A 25 9.46 -4.08 3.59
N GLU A 26 10.49 -3.44 3.03
CA GLU A 26 11.88 -3.75 3.36
C GLU A 26 12.22 -3.45 4.83
N GLN A 27 11.73 -2.35 5.38
CA GLN A 27 12.00 -1.93 6.77
C GLN A 27 11.09 -2.64 7.78
N PHE A 28 9.85 -2.89 7.40
CA PHE A 28 8.80 -3.46 8.27
C PHE A 28 8.12 -4.65 7.57
N PRO A 29 8.79 -5.80 7.43
CA PRO A 29 8.31 -6.92 6.61
C PRO A 29 7.02 -7.61 7.10
N LYS A 30 6.49 -7.21 8.27
CA LYS A 30 5.30 -7.80 8.89
C LYS A 30 4.05 -6.93 8.79
N ILE A 31 4.15 -5.70 8.27
CA ILE A 31 2.99 -4.82 8.15
C ILE A 31 2.09 -5.28 7.00
N ASN A 32 0.79 -5.18 7.20
CA ASN A 32 -0.19 -5.35 6.15
C ASN A 32 -0.37 -4.01 5.45
N LEU A 33 0.21 -3.88 4.26
CA LEU A 33 0.16 -2.67 3.45
C LEU A 33 -0.80 -2.83 2.26
N ALA A 34 -1.68 -1.86 2.07
CA ALA A 34 -2.49 -1.74 0.85
C ALA A 34 -2.02 -0.56 0.00
N ILE A 35 -2.18 -0.69 -1.32
CA ILE A 35 -2.05 0.44 -2.26
C ILE A 35 -3.38 0.54 -3.01
N LEU A 36 -3.98 1.73 -3.00
CA LEU A 36 -5.22 2.05 -3.69
C LEU A 36 -4.92 3.03 -4.81
N GLU A 37 -5.13 2.62 -6.06
CA GLU A 37 -5.14 3.53 -7.20
C GLU A 37 -6.58 3.71 -7.66
N LYS A 38 -6.94 4.93 -8.05
CA LYS A 38 -8.23 5.15 -8.68
C LYS A 38 -8.16 4.51 -10.05
N ASP A 39 -9.06 3.56 -10.29
CA ASP A 39 -9.23 2.93 -11.59
C ASP A 39 -9.36 4.01 -12.68
N SER A 40 -8.62 3.86 -13.78
CA SER A 40 -8.69 4.78 -14.92
C SER A 40 -9.93 4.48 -15.75
N LYS A 41 -11.10 4.76 -15.18
CA LYS A 41 -12.32 5.08 -15.91
C LYS A 41 -12.72 6.52 -15.61
#